data_AF-A0A924YCZ7-F1
#
_entry.id   AF-A0A924YCZ7-F1
#
_cell.length_a   1.000
_cell.length_b   1.000
_cell.length_c   1.000
_cell.angle_alpha   90.00
_cell.angle_beta   90.00
_cell.angle_gamma   90.00
#
_symmetry.space_group_name_H-M   'P 1'
#
loop_
_entity.id
_entity.type
_entity.pdbx_description
1 polymer ?
#
loop_
_entity_poly.entity_id
_entity_poly.type
_entity_poly.pdbx_seq_one_letter_code
_entity_poly.pdbx_strand_id
1 'polypeptide(L)'
;MQGFAWLLFVLFAADLAALYMAIRREWFAPGQSAAAGVLLAIILMFLISLAQGNSIIQAVVVGVLVGGMFGGAILAIAWYFHSNELRALYSGGDMQVEEDPNETYADEE
;
A
#
# COMPACT_ATOMS: atom_id res chain seq x y z
N MET A 1 -24.28 -18.93 -10.81
CA MET A 1 -25.02 -18.03 -9.89
C MET A 1 -24.60 -16.59 -10.15
N GLN A 2 -25.20 -15.92 -11.15
CA GLN A 2 -24.69 -14.63 -11.64
C GLN A 2 -24.77 -13.52 -10.57
N GLY A 3 -25.80 -13.52 -9.72
CA GLY A 3 -25.94 -12.53 -8.65
C GLY A 3 -24.85 -12.60 -7.58
N PHE A 4 -24.29 -13.80 -7.31
CA PHE A 4 -23.21 -13.95 -6.34
C PHE A 4 -21.88 -13.37 -6.84
N ALA A 5 -21.58 -13.53 -8.14
CA ALA A 5 -20.40 -12.93 -8.75
C ALA A 5 -20.44 -11.39 -8.70
N TRP A 6 -21.63 -10.79 -8.89
CA TRP A 6 -21.83 -9.35 -8.74
C TRP A 6 -21.57 -8.86 -7.31
N LEU A 7 -22.05 -9.59 -6.29
CA LEU A 7 -21.76 -9.27 -4.90
C LEU A 7 -20.26 -9.29 -4.60
N LEU A 8 -19.54 -10.32 -5.07
CA LEU A 8 -18.10 -10.42 -4.89
C LEU A 8 -17.35 -9.30 -5.63
N PHE A 9 -17.81 -8.90 -6.81
CA PHE A 9 -17.25 -7.77 -7.55
C PHE A 9 -17.43 -6.45 -6.81
N VAL A 10 -18.60 -6.20 -6.23
CA VAL A 10 -18.84 -5.02 -5.39
C VAL A 10 -17.95 -5.04 -4.14
N LEU A 11 -17.76 -6.20 -3.52
CA LEU A 11 -16.84 -6.35 -2.39
C LEU A 11 -15.39 -6.10 -2.80
N PHE A 12 -14.98 -6.53 -3.99
CA PHE A 12 -13.65 -6.22 -4.53
C PHE A 12 -13.47 -4.72 -4.74
N ALA A 13 -14.44 -4.04 -5.33
CA ALA A 13 -14.38 -2.58 -5.47
C ALA A 13 -14.33 -1.87 -4.10
N ALA A 14 -15.10 -2.37 -3.12
CA ALA A 14 -15.09 -1.85 -1.76
C ALA A 14 -13.75 -2.09 -1.06
N ASP A 15 -13.10 -3.24 -1.28
CA ASP A 15 -11.76 -3.53 -0.78
C ASP A 15 -10.72 -2.55 -1.33
N LEU A 16 -10.72 -2.28 -2.64
CA LEU A 16 -9.82 -1.27 -3.22
C LEU A 16 -10.05 0.12 -2.61
N ALA A 17 -11.32 0.50 -2.39
CA ALA A 17 -11.67 1.75 -1.74
C ALA A 17 -11.25 1.79 -0.25
N ALA A 18 -11.43 0.68 0.47
CA ALA A 18 -11.03 0.53 1.86
C ALA A 18 -9.50 0.57 2.01
N LEU A 19 -8.76 -0.07 1.09
CA LEU A 19 -7.31 -0.03 1.04
C LEU A 19 -6.80 1.40 0.83
N TYR A 20 -7.36 2.11 -0.15
CA TYR A 20 -7.04 3.52 -0.38
C TYR A 20 -7.35 4.40 0.85
N MET A 21 -8.53 4.23 1.46
CA MET A 21 -8.91 4.94 2.69
C MET A 21 -7.97 4.62 3.86
N ALA A 22 -7.61 3.35 4.04
CA ALA A 22 -6.75 2.88 5.12
C ALA A 22 -5.36 3.51 5.04
N ILE A 23 -4.78 3.56 3.83
CA ILE A 23 -3.51 4.25 3.57
C ILE A 23 -3.65 5.74 3.84
N ARG A 24 -4.68 6.38 3.27
CA ARG A 24 -4.85 7.84 3.35
C ARG A 24 -5.12 8.33 4.77
N ARG A 25 -5.77 7.52 5.60
CA ARG A 25 -6.21 7.91 6.94
C ARG A 25 -5.31 7.38 8.04
N GLU A 26 -4.20 6.73 7.67
CA GLU A 26 -3.22 6.12 8.58
C GLU A 26 -3.86 5.22 9.65
N TRP A 27 -4.99 4.58 9.34
CA TRP A 27 -5.70 3.75 10.31
C TRP A 27 -4.87 2.56 10.79
N PHE A 28 -3.97 2.08 9.94
CA PHE A 28 -3.09 0.97 10.21
C PHE A 28 -1.71 1.23 9.64
N ALA A 29 -0.71 0.48 10.13
CA ALA A 29 0.62 0.48 9.56
C ALA A 29 0.52 0.15 8.05
N PRO A 30 1.05 1.01 7.16
CA PRO A 30 0.80 0.93 5.71
C PRO A 30 1.20 -0.43 5.12
N GLY A 31 2.24 -1.08 5.66
CA GLY A 31 2.64 -2.42 5.24
C GLY A 31 1.62 -3.52 5.56
N GLN A 32 0.91 -3.44 6.69
CA GLN A 32 -0.07 -4.46 7.09
C GLN A 32 -1.37 -4.31 6.30
N SER A 33 -1.88 -3.08 6.16
CA SER A 33 -3.06 -2.80 5.33
C SER A 33 -2.83 -3.18 3.87
N ALA A 34 -1.63 -2.92 3.37
CA ALA A 34 -1.21 -3.33 2.03
C ALA A 34 -1.25 -4.84 1.83
N ALA A 35 -0.54 -5.59 2.69
CA ALA A 35 -0.48 -7.04 2.56
C ALA A 35 -1.87 -7.68 2.67
N ALA A 36 -2.68 -7.21 3.62
CA ALA A 36 -4.04 -7.68 3.82
C ALA A 36 -4.95 -7.37 2.62
N GLY A 37 -4.92 -6.15 2.08
CA GLY A 37 -5.72 -5.76 0.91
C GLY A 37 -5.33 -6.53 -0.35
N VAL A 38 -4.05 -6.75 -0.60
CA VAL A 38 -3.59 -7.55 -1.75
C VAL A 38 -4.07 -9.01 -1.64
N LEU A 39 -3.94 -9.61 -0.45
CA LEU A 39 -4.42 -10.97 -0.21
C LEU A 39 -5.94 -11.06 -0.40
N LEU A 40 -6.69 -10.09 0.13
CA LEU A 40 -8.14 -10.06 -0.02
C LEU A 40 -8.56 -9.89 -1.48
N ALA A 41 -7.89 -9.02 -2.23
CA ALA A 41 -8.08 -8.82 -3.66
C ALA A 41 -7.88 -10.12 -4.47
N ILE A 42 -6.82 -10.88 -4.18
CA ILE A 42 -6.55 -12.19 -4.82
C ILE A 42 -7.66 -13.19 -4.50
N ILE A 43 -8.06 -13.29 -3.23
CA ILE A 43 -9.12 -14.20 -2.78
C ILE A 43 -10.46 -13.84 -3.44
N LEU A 44 -10.81 -12.56 -3.48
CA LEU A 44 -12.05 -12.09 -4.11
C LEU A 44 -12.06 -12.39 -5.60
N MET A 45 -10.97 -12.14 -6.33
CA MET A 45 -10.90 -12.47 -7.76
C MET A 45 -10.92 -13.97 -8.04
N PHE A 46 -10.29 -14.77 -7.17
CA PHE A 46 -10.41 -16.23 -7.21
C PHE A 46 -11.87 -16.68 -7.07
N LEU A 47 -12.59 -16.16 -6.06
CA LEU A 47 -13.99 -16.48 -5.80
C LEU A 47 -14.91 -16.01 -6.93
N ILE A 48 -14.65 -14.83 -7.52
CA ILE A 48 -15.39 -14.32 -8.69
C ILE A 48 -15.24 -15.27 -9.86
N SER A 49 -14.00 -15.71 -10.15
CA SER A 49 -13.74 -16.62 -11.27
C SER A 49 -14.40 -17.99 -11.07
N LEU A 50 -14.38 -18.53 -9.84
CA LEU A 50 -15.14 -19.74 -9.50
C LEU A 50 -16.65 -19.56 -9.66
N ALA A 51 -17.20 -18.42 -9.23
CA ALA A 51 -18.63 -18.12 -9.33
C ALA A 51 -19.13 -18.01 -10.79
N GLN A 52 -18.22 -17.71 -11.72
CA GLN A 52 -18.46 -17.69 -13.17
C GLN A 52 -18.44 -19.09 -13.81
N GLY A 53 -18.07 -20.14 -13.08
CA GLY A 53 -18.02 -21.51 -13.59
C GLY A 53 -16.70 -21.88 -14.28
N ASN A 54 -15.63 -21.09 -14.08
CA ASN A 54 -14.30 -21.43 -14.58
C ASN A 54 -13.71 -22.61 -13.80
N SER A 55 -12.72 -23.29 -14.39
CA SER A 55 -11.99 -24.35 -13.69
C SER A 55 -11.17 -23.78 -12.53
N ILE A 56 -10.88 -24.59 -11.50
CA ILE A 56 -10.09 -24.16 -10.33
C ILE A 56 -8.74 -23.57 -10.76
N ILE A 57 -8.08 -24.19 -11.73
CA ILE A 57 -6.78 -23.72 -12.26
C ILE A 57 -6.93 -22.32 -12.89
N GLN A 58 -7.96 -22.11 -13.72
CA GLN A 58 -8.23 -20.80 -14.30
C GLN A 58 -8.56 -19.77 -13.22
N ALA A 59 -9.31 -20.15 -12.19
CA ALA A 59 -9.64 -19.27 -11.08
C ALA A 59 -8.41 -18.83 -10.29
N VAL A 60 -7.46 -19.74 -10.00
CA VAL A 60 -6.18 -19.39 -9.35
C VAL A 60 -5.40 -18.41 -10.21
N VAL A 61 -5.28 -18.69 -11.51
CA VAL A 61 -4.55 -17.82 -12.44
C VAL A 61 -5.17 -16.43 -12.49
N VAL A 62 -6.49 -16.32 -12.63
CA VAL A 62 -7.20 -15.04 -12.65
C VAL A 62 -7.09 -14.32 -11.30
N GLY A 63 -7.25 -15.04 -10.20
CA GLY A 63 -7.12 -14.50 -8.85
C GLY A 63 -5.77 -13.86 -8.59
N VAL A 64 -4.70 -14.59 -8.90
CA VAL A 64 -3.32 -14.11 -8.70
C VAL A 64 -2.96 -13.01 -9.69
N LEU A 65 -3.28 -13.18 -10.98
CA LEU A 65 -2.92 -12.17 -11.99
C LEU A 65 -3.71 -10.88 -11.80
N VAL A 66 -5.04 -10.95 -11.72
CA VAL A 66 -5.89 -9.75 -11.65
C VAL A 66 -5.84 -9.15 -10.25
N GLY A 67 -6.03 -9.97 -9.21
CA GLY A 67 -5.98 -9.51 -7.82
C GLY A 67 -4.58 -9.01 -7.44
N GLY A 68 -3.53 -9.73 -7.85
CA GLY A 68 -2.15 -9.31 -7.63
C GLY A 68 -1.76 -8.07 -8.43
N MET A 69 -2.20 -7.92 -9.68
CA MET A 69 -1.92 -6.72 -10.48
C MET A 69 -2.58 -5.48 -9.89
N PHE A 70 -3.86 -5.54 -9.54
CA PHE A 70 -4.57 -4.40 -8.95
C PHE A 70 -4.07 -4.08 -7.54
N GLY A 71 -3.96 -5.09 -6.68
CA GLY A 71 -3.46 -4.91 -5.32
C GLY A 71 -2.00 -4.43 -5.32
N GLY A 72 -1.15 -5.04 -6.15
CA GLY A 72 0.26 -4.67 -6.30
C GLY A 72 0.44 -3.26 -6.84
N ALA A 73 -0.38 -2.83 -7.81
CA ALA A 73 -0.34 -1.46 -8.31
C ALA A 73 -0.71 -0.43 -7.23
N ILE A 74 -1.77 -0.66 -6.47
CA ILE A 74 -2.15 0.23 -5.36
C ILE A 74 -1.07 0.26 -4.29
N LEU A 75 -0.50 -0.90 -3.95
CA LEU A 75 0.61 -1.01 -3.01
C LEU A 75 1.85 -0.23 -3.50
N ALA A 76 2.23 -0.37 -4.77
CA ALA A 76 3.36 0.36 -5.34
C ALA A 76 3.15 1.87 -5.25
N ILE A 77 1.94 2.36 -5.54
CA ILE A 77 1.59 3.78 -5.40
C ILE A 77 1.67 4.22 -3.94
N ALA A 78 1.10 3.43 -3.01
CA ALA A 78 1.12 3.73 -1.58
C ALA A 78 2.55 3.80 -1.02
N TRP A 79 3.38 2.82 -1.39
CA TRP A 79 4.78 2.76 -0.98
C TRP A 79 5.58 3.94 -1.55
N TYR A 80 5.31 4.32 -2.79
CA TYR A 80 5.96 5.46 -3.43
C TYR A 80 5.71 6.76 -2.65
N PHE A 81 4.47 7.05 -2.27
CA PHE A 81 4.15 8.25 -1.48
C PHE A 81 4.75 8.22 -0.09
N HIS A 82 4.66 7.09 0.62
CA HIS A 82 5.25 6.93 1.94
C HIS A 82 6.78 7.11 1.93
N SER A 83 7.45 6.54 0.92
CA SER A 83 8.91 6.68 0.76
C SER A 83 9.30 8.12 0.41
N ASN A 84 8.46 8.84 -0.32
CA ASN A 84 8.73 10.22 -0.69
C ASN A 84 8.61 11.17 0.51
N GLU A 85 7.64 10.95 1.41
CA GLU A 85 7.53 11.69 2.68
C GLU A 85 8.72 11.42 3.60
N LEU A 86 9.15 10.16 3.72
CA LEU A 86 10.37 9.81 4.45
C LEU A 86 11.61 10.50 3.87
N ARG A 87 11.73 10.56 2.55
CA ARG A 87 12.88 11.20 1.90
C ARG A 87 12.89 12.72 2.09
N ALA A 88 11.72 13.36 2.09
CA ALA A 88 11.58 14.79 2.38
C ALA A 88 12.01 15.16 3.81
N LEU A 89 11.73 14.29 4.80
CA LEU A 89 12.19 14.45 6.18
C LEU A 89 13.73 14.40 6.29
N TYR A 90 14.39 13.51 5.54
CA TYR A 90 15.86 13.42 5.56
C TYR A 90 16.56 14.50 4.73
N SER A 91 15.93 15.02 3.67
CA SER A 91 16.51 16.10 2.86
C SER A 91 16.34 17.50 3.46
N GLY A 92 15.44 17.67 4.44
CA GLY A 92 15.30 18.92 5.21
C GLY A 92 16.22 19.00 6.43
N GLY A 93 16.99 17.95 6.72
CA GLY A 93 17.99 17.89 7.77
C GLY A 93 19.35 18.43 7.33
N ASP A 94 19.39 19.59 6.67
CA ASP A 94 20.64 20.32 6.50
C ASP A 94 21.02 20.94 7.85
N MET A 95 21.94 20.25 8.53
CA MET A 95 23.05 20.78 9.33
C MET A 95 22.80 22.14 10.01
N GLN A 96 22.17 22.12 11.18
CA GLN A 96 22.60 23.06 12.22
C GLN A 96 23.90 22.51 12.79
N VAL A 97 25.02 22.73 12.08
CA VAL A 97 26.29 22.89 12.77
C VAL A 97 26.10 24.14 13.61
N GLU A 98 25.71 23.94 14.86
CA GLU A 98 25.77 24.96 15.89
C GLU A 98 27.26 25.30 16.01
N GLU A 99 27.71 26.31 15.23
CA GLU A 99 28.97 26.99 15.49
C GLU A 99 28.83 27.54 16.91
N ASP A 100 29.41 26.82 17.87
CA ASP A 100 29.56 27.30 19.24
C ASP A 100 30.41 28.58 19.17
N PRO A 101 29.85 29.76 19.44
CA PRO A 101 30.59 31.02 19.36
C PRO A 101 31.63 31.16 20.48
N ASN A 102 31.78 30.15 21.35
CA ASN A 102 32.64 30.21 22.53
C ASN A 102 34.07 29.69 22.31
N GLU A 103 34.45 29.22 21.12
CA GLU A 103 35.84 28.80 20.82
C GLU A 103 36.78 29.94 20.40
N THR A 104 36.31 31.19 20.27
CA THR A 104 37.13 32.32 19.76
C THR A 104 37.98 33.04 20.82
N TYR A 105 37.95 32.66 22.10
CA TYR A 105 38.64 33.41 23.17
C TYR A 105 39.60 32.61 24.05
N ALA A 106 40.06 31.43 23.63
CA ALA A 106 40.96 30.60 24.45
C ALA A 106 42.47 30.80 24.18
N ASP A 107 42.86 31.69 23.26
CA ASP A 107 44.26 31.80 22.78
C ASP A 107 44.97 33.11 23.16
N GLU A 108 44.48 33.87 24.15
CA GLU A 108 45.15 35.08 24.63
C GLU A 108 45.24 35.16 26.16
N GLU A 109 46.08 34.34 26.81
CA GLU A 109 46.81 34.71 28.06
C GLU A 109 48.15 33.95 28.20
#